data_AF-A0AAJ1R0H6-F1
#
_entry.id   AF-A0AAJ1R0H6-F1
#
_cell.length_a   1.000
_cell.length_b   1.000
_cell.length_c   1.000
_cell.angle_alpha   90.00
_cell.angle_beta   90.00
_cell.angle_gamma   90.00
#
_symmetry.space_group_name_H-M   'P 1'
#
loop_
_entity.id
_entity.type
_entity.pdbx_description
1 polymer ?
#
loop_
_entity_poly.entity_id
_entity_poly.type
_entity_poly.pdbx_seq_one_letter_code
_entity_poly.pdbx_strand_id
1 'polypeptide(L)'
;MKKIILLLSLSLFMINCKTAEKKEHTTGLITQKAMVVSARIEASKIGVEILKKGGNAFDAMAATDLALAVAYPFAGNLGGGGFMVYRKADGEIGALDYREKAPLAASRDMYLDNEGNVVNEKSTLGAMAVGVPGTLAGIFTAHKKFGTMPMSEILKPVIALAKRGVVVTKKQEDRIKNYQSLFLKANKDSIPFNKNWKENDTIKYPALAETLIRIQQNGLDEFYKGETAQKIVNFIQANGGIITLEDLAKYEAKWRTPVTFTYDDLKVISMSPPSSGGIALAQIMKAIEPFDVDKFGHNTTKSIQVITEAERRAYADRSFFLGDPDFVTVPQQKLISKAYATERMSDFSFEKATKSADVSHGNIEIIESDETTHYSIVDQFGNAVSVTTTLNGAYGSKLYSPELGFFFNNEMDDFSSKPGVPNMFGLIGAKANEIHPEKRMLSSMTPTIVEKNGKLFMVVGTPGGSTIITSVLQTILNVHEYKMGMQEAVNAVRFHHQWLPDVVKMEPNSFDKQVISELKDIGYTIDETTSRIIGKVSAILVLPDATLEGGADKRGDDTAVGF
;
A
#
# COMPACT_ATOMS: atom_id res chain seq x y z
N MET A 1 19.69 -60.56 36.53
CA MET A 1 20.24 -59.51 35.64
C MET A 1 19.34 -59.17 34.43
N LYS A 2 18.64 -60.13 33.79
CA LYS A 2 17.76 -59.84 32.63
C LYS A 2 16.48 -59.00 32.92
N LYS A 3 15.97 -58.99 34.16
CA LYS A 3 14.78 -58.18 34.52
C LYS A 3 15.09 -56.71 34.87
N ILE A 4 16.34 -56.38 35.21
CA ILE A 4 16.75 -55.01 35.55
C ILE A 4 17.03 -54.19 34.28
N ILE A 5 17.54 -54.84 33.23
CA ILE A 5 17.81 -54.20 31.93
C ILE A 5 16.50 -53.78 31.22
N LEU A 6 15.41 -54.55 31.38
CA LEU A 6 14.12 -54.22 30.77
C LEU A 6 13.41 -53.01 31.45
N LEU A 7 13.63 -52.83 32.75
CA LEU A 7 13.13 -51.67 33.50
C LEU A 7 13.92 -50.40 33.19
N LEU A 8 15.24 -50.51 32.98
CA LEU A 8 16.09 -49.39 32.54
C LEU A 8 15.80 -48.95 31.09
N SER A 9 15.45 -49.87 30.19
CA SER A 9 15.03 -49.52 28.83
C SER A 9 13.66 -48.84 28.78
N LEU A 10 12.75 -49.14 29.71
CA LEU A 10 11.43 -48.48 29.75
C LEU A 10 11.51 -47.06 30.35
N SER A 11 12.44 -46.81 31.28
CA SER A 11 12.66 -45.47 31.83
C SER A 11 13.36 -44.50 30.86
N LEU A 12 14.11 -45.01 29.88
CA LEU A 12 14.75 -44.18 28.85
C LEU A 12 13.79 -43.73 27.73
N PHE A 13 12.63 -44.38 27.56
CA PHE A 13 11.59 -43.94 26.62
C PHE A 13 10.66 -42.87 27.18
N MET A 14 10.65 -42.64 28.50
CA MET A 14 9.79 -41.63 29.15
C MET A 14 10.45 -40.25 29.31
N ILE A 15 11.75 -40.11 28.99
CA ILE A 15 12.49 -38.83 29.13
C ILE A 15 12.58 -38.07 27.79
N ASN A 16 12.14 -38.66 26.68
CA ASN A 16 12.15 -38.00 25.37
C ASN A 16 10.79 -37.40 24.97
N CYS A 17 9.97 -37.00 25.96
CA CYS A 17 8.99 -35.95 25.72
C CYS A 17 9.77 -34.67 25.44
N LYS A 18 10.10 -34.44 24.17
CA LYS A 18 10.33 -33.08 23.67
C LYS A 18 9.11 -32.28 24.11
N THR A 19 9.25 -31.51 25.18
CA THR A 19 8.39 -30.35 25.44
C THR A 19 8.47 -29.54 24.16
N ALA A 20 7.47 -29.69 23.30
CA ALA A 20 7.27 -28.76 22.20
C ALA A 20 7.16 -27.40 22.88
N GLU A 21 8.19 -26.57 22.73
CA GLU A 21 8.11 -25.17 23.13
C GLU A 21 6.84 -24.62 22.48
N LYS A 22 5.85 -24.33 23.32
CA LYS A 22 4.61 -23.74 22.86
C LYS A 22 5.00 -22.35 22.37
N LYS A 23 5.20 -22.22 21.05
CA LYS A 23 5.62 -20.97 20.42
C LYS A 23 4.65 -19.89 20.88
N GLU A 24 5.12 -18.93 21.67
CA GLU A 24 4.24 -17.88 22.20
C GLU A 24 3.65 -17.10 21.02
N HIS A 25 2.32 -17.09 20.93
CA HIS A 25 1.62 -16.35 19.90
C HIS A 25 1.84 -14.86 20.12
N THR A 26 2.36 -14.16 19.10
CA THR A 26 2.50 -12.71 19.16
C THR A 26 1.13 -12.08 18.98
N THR A 27 0.59 -11.49 20.04
CA THR A 27 -0.75 -10.86 20.04
C THR A 27 -0.61 -9.35 19.92
N GLY A 28 -1.43 -8.76 19.05
CA GLY A 28 -1.52 -7.30 18.87
C GLY A 28 -2.30 -6.60 19.97
N LEU A 29 -2.46 -5.28 19.83
CA LEU A 29 -3.37 -4.54 20.71
C LEU A 29 -4.80 -5.02 20.47
N ILE A 30 -5.50 -5.43 21.53
CA ILE A 30 -6.92 -5.82 21.47
C ILE A 30 -7.79 -4.73 22.08
N THR A 31 -8.85 -4.32 21.38
CA THR A 31 -9.80 -3.30 21.83
C THR A 31 -11.24 -3.74 21.60
N GLN A 32 -12.20 -3.06 22.22
CA GLN A 32 -13.58 -3.51 22.27
C GLN A 32 -14.47 -2.82 21.24
N LYS A 33 -14.23 -1.54 20.95
CA LYS A 33 -15.16 -0.70 20.19
C LYS A 33 -14.57 -0.24 18.88
N ALA A 34 -13.33 0.22 18.89
CA ALA A 34 -12.73 0.83 17.72
C ALA A 34 -11.22 0.62 17.69
N MET A 35 -10.67 0.66 16.48
CA MET A 35 -9.26 0.50 16.21
C MET A 35 -8.85 1.35 15.00
N VAL A 36 -7.71 2.04 15.13
CA VAL A 36 -6.99 2.68 14.02
C VAL A 36 -5.57 2.15 14.02
N VAL A 37 -5.13 1.66 12.86
CA VAL A 37 -3.75 1.23 12.62
C VAL A 37 -3.18 2.03 11.46
N SER A 38 -2.08 2.74 11.68
CA SER A 38 -1.43 3.56 10.65
C SER A 38 0.08 3.64 10.88
N ALA A 39 0.82 4.17 9.91
CA ALA A 39 2.28 4.26 9.92
C ALA A 39 2.89 5.13 11.02
N ARG A 40 2.08 5.86 11.81
CA ARG A 40 2.54 6.75 12.88
C ARG A 40 1.58 6.79 14.06
N ILE A 41 2.12 6.71 15.27
CA ILE A 41 1.34 6.82 16.50
C ILE A 41 0.54 8.12 16.58
N GLU A 42 1.07 9.24 16.08
CA GLU A 42 0.37 10.53 16.11
C GLU A 42 -0.92 10.49 15.30
N ALA A 43 -0.89 9.85 14.13
CA ALA A 43 -2.05 9.73 13.25
C ALA A 43 -3.07 8.72 13.77
N SER A 44 -2.61 7.58 14.30
CA SER A 44 -3.50 6.59 14.95
C SER A 44 -4.21 7.19 16.17
N LYS A 45 -3.49 7.95 17.00
CA LYS A 45 -4.08 8.66 18.16
C LYS A 45 -5.12 9.69 17.74
N ILE A 46 -4.81 10.55 16.76
CA ILE A 46 -5.76 11.57 16.28
C ILE A 46 -7.02 10.92 15.69
N GLY A 47 -6.87 9.85 14.91
CA GLY A 47 -8.02 9.07 14.41
C GLY A 47 -8.91 8.55 15.55
N VAL A 48 -8.31 7.92 16.56
CA VAL A 48 -9.03 7.43 17.74
C VAL A 48 -9.64 8.56 18.57
N GLU A 49 -9.00 9.71 18.68
CA GLU A 49 -9.56 10.88 19.37
C GLU A 49 -10.84 11.38 18.70
N ILE A 50 -10.91 11.35 17.36
CA ILE A 50 -12.12 11.69 16.61
C ILE A 50 -13.23 10.64 16.86
N LEU A 51 -12.89 9.35 16.87
CA LEU A 51 -13.85 8.28 17.20
C LEU A 51 -14.38 8.42 18.63
N LYS A 52 -13.52 8.72 19.61
CA LYS A 52 -13.90 8.95 21.01
C LYS A 52 -14.81 10.17 21.18
N LYS A 53 -14.72 11.16 20.29
CA LYS A 53 -15.60 12.34 20.24
C LYS A 53 -16.93 12.06 19.54
N GLY A 54 -17.20 10.82 19.13
CA GLY A 54 -18.44 10.41 18.49
C GLY A 54 -18.41 10.43 16.96
N GLY A 55 -17.27 10.73 16.34
CA GLY A 55 -17.10 10.59 14.88
C GLY A 55 -17.14 9.13 14.45
N ASN A 56 -17.39 8.91 13.16
CA ASN A 56 -17.37 7.58 12.55
C ASN A 56 -16.06 7.30 11.80
N ALA A 57 -15.95 6.14 11.15
CA ALA A 57 -14.75 5.72 10.43
C ALA A 57 -14.33 6.70 9.31
N PHE A 58 -15.27 7.43 8.71
CA PHE A 58 -14.99 8.41 7.66
C PHE A 58 -14.51 9.76 8.23
N ASP A 59 -15.01 10.15 9.40
CA ASP A 59 -14.46 11.29 10.16
C ASP A 59 -13.03 10.97 10.63
N ALA A 60 -12.81 9.76 11.13
CA ALA A 60 -11.49 9.28 11.55
C ALA A 60 -10.52 9.13 10.37
N MET A 61 -10.99 8.68 9.20
CA MET A 61 -10.22 8.66 7.96
C MET A 61 -9.66 10.04 7.65
N ALA A 62 -10.51 11.07 7.62
CA ALA A 62 -10.08 12.44 7.38
C ALA A 62 -9.01 12.90 8.37
N ALA A 63 -9.20 12.59 9.66
CA ALA A 63 -8.26 12.94 10.72
C ALA A 63 -6.91 12.23 10.57
N THR A 64 -6.94 10.91 10.33
CA THR A 64 -5.75 10.06 10.21
C THR A 64 -4.94 10.42 8.97
N ASP A 65 -5.57 10.62 7.81
CA ASP A 65 -4.89 10.99 6.57
C ASP A 65 -4.17 12.34 6.70
N LEU A 66 -4.89 13.36 7.17
CA LEU A 66 -4.34 14.70 7.38
C LEU A 66 -3.25 14.71 8.47
N ALA A 67 -3.37 13.88 9.50
CA ALA A 67 -2.31 13.70 10.49
C ALA A 67 -1.07 13.01 9.92
N LEU A 68 -1.23 12.05 9.00
CA LEU A 68 -0.10 11.42 8.28
C LEU A 68 0.61 12.42 7.37
N ALA A 69 -0.10 13.38 6.77
CA ALA A 69 0.52 14.47 6.02
C ALA A 69 1.49 15.32 6.87
N VAL A 70 1.30 15.35 8.20
CA VAL A 70 2.19 16.03 9.14
C VAL A 70 3.26 15.08 9.72
N ALA A 71 2.83 13.91 10.22
CA ALA A 71 3.70 12.99 10.96
C ALA A 71 4.53 12.05 10.07
N TYR A 72 4.12 11.86 8.82
CA TYR A 72 4.71 10.92 7.89
C TYR A 72 4.88 11.51 6.47
N PRO A 73 5.56 12.65 6.30
CA PRO A 73 5.76 13.31 5.00
C PRO A 73 6.52 12.46 3.97
N PHE A 74 7.06 11.32 4.41
CA PHE A 74 7.62 10.28 3.56
C PHE A 74 6.60 9.73 2.55
N ALA A 75 5.31 9.66 2.93
CA ALA A 75 4.24 9.13 2.06
C ALA A 75 2.85 9.73 2.33
N GLY A 76 2.54 10.10 3.58
CA GLY A 76 1.33 10.86 3.91
C GLY A 76 1.43 12.27 3.34
N ASN A 77 0.35 12.77 2.73
CA ASN A 77 0.47 13.92 1.84
C ASN A 77 -0.80 14.74 1.67
N LEU A 78 -0.63 16.00 1.25
CA LEU A 78 -1.67 16.78 0.56
C LEU A 78 -1.41 16.85 -0.95
N GLY A 79 -0.15 16.66 -1.37
CA GLY A 79 0.32 16.79 -2.74
C GLY A 79 0.31 15.49 -3.56
N GLY A 80 -0.40 14.45 -3.14
CA GLY A 80 -0.52 13.16 -3.82
C GLY A 80 -1.97 12.69 -3.90
N GLY A 81 -2.20 11.37 -3.83
CA GLY A 81 -3.50 10.75 -4.01
C GLY A 81 -3.57 9.33 -3.46
N GLY A 82 -4.68 8.65 -3.70
CA GLY A 82 -4.90 7.33 -3.10
C GLY A 82 -6.26 6.69 -3.42
N PHE A 83 -6.55 5.65 -2.63
CA PHE A 83 -7.76 4.86 -2.75
C PHE A 83 -8.34 4.52 -1.37
N MET A 84 -9.66 4.59 -1.26
CA MET A 84 -10.42 4.08 -0.12
C MET A 84 -11.30 2.92 -0.57
N VAL A 85 -11.32 1.84 0.19
CA VAL A 85 -12.37 0.80 0.15
C VAL A 85 -13.09 0.82 1.50
N TYR A 86 -14.41 0.82 1.48
CA TYR A 86 -15.21 0.85 2.70
C TYR A 86 -16.26 -0.26 2.74
N ARG A 87 -16.64 -0.61 3.97
CA ARG A 87 -17.78 -1.46 4.31
C ARG A 87 -18.50 -0.83 5.49
N LYS A 88 -19.77 -0.50 5.33
CA LYS A 88 -20.61 0.03 6.42
C LYS A 88 -21.19 -1.10 7.26
N ALA A 89 -21.68 -0.74 8.44
CA ALA A 89 -22.31 -1.67 9.38
C ALA A 89 -23.50 -2.44 8.77
N ASP A 90 -24.25 -1.78 7.88
CA ASP A 90 -25.38 -2.34 7.12
C ASP A 90 -24.97 -3.25 5.95
N GLY A 91 -23.67 -3.40 5.70
CA GLY A 91 -23.12 -4.18 4.60
C GLY A 91 -22.99 -3.42 3.27
N GLU A 92 -23.32 -2.12 3.21
CA GLU A 92 -23.02 -1.29 2.03
C GLU A 92 -21.50 -1.24 1.84
N ILE A 93 -21.06 -1.48 0.60
CA ILE A 93 -19.64 -1.43 0.22
C ILE A 93 -19.44 -0.41 -0.89
N GLY A 94 -18.23 0.12 -0.98
CA GLY A 94 -17.84 0.92 -2.12
C GLY A 94 -16.35 1.24 -2.13
N ALA A 95 -15.93 1.90 -3.19
CA ALA A 95 -14.58 2.38 -3.35
C ALA A 95 -14.56 3.84 -3.81
N LEU A 96 -13.53 4.59 -3.40
CA LEU A 96 -13.29 5.95 -3.85
C LEU A 96 -11.88 6.04 -4.44
N ASP A 97 -11.82 6.48 -5.69
CA ASP A 97 -10.62 6.76 -6.47
C ASP A 97 -10.32 8.26 -6.41
N TYR A 98 -9.29 8.60 -5.64
CA TYR A 98 -8.71 9.93 -5.60
C TYR A 98 -7.23 9.88 -6.00
N ARG A 99 -6.92 9.01 -6.97
CA ARG A 99 -5.63 8.96 -7.65
C ARG A 99 -5.40 10.24 -8.43
N GLU A 100 -4.14 10.64 -8.52
CA GLU A 100 -3.69 11.79 -9.29
C GLU A 100 -4.07 11.66 -10.76
N LYS A 101 -4.25 12.80 -11.43
CA LYS A 101 -4.48 12.86 -12.88
C LYS A 101 -3.26 13.44 -13.59
N ALA A 102 -3.04 13.02 -14.83
CA ALA A 102 -2.16 13.74 -15.74
C ALA A 102 -2.69 15.16 -15.99
N PRO A 103 -1.83 16.20 -15.95
CA PRO A 103 -2.21 17.55 -16.35
C PRO A 103 -2.72 17.60 -17.80
N LEU A 104 -3.55 18.59 -18.14
CA LEU A 104 -4.11 18.82 -19.47
C LEU A 104 -3.03 18.98 -20.54
N ALA A 105 -1.88 19.56 -20.16
CA ALA A 105 -0.72 19.72 -21.03
C ALA A 105 0.16 18.47 -21.14
N ALA A 106 -0.17 17.37 -20.44
CA ALA A 106 0.58 16.12 -20.55
C ALA A 106 0.44 15.54 -21.96
N SER A 107 1.49 14.88 -22.44
CA SER A 107 1.48 14.23 -23.74
C SER A 107 2.21 12.90 -23.66
N ARG A 108 1.89 11.99 -24.58
CA ARG A 108 2.46 10.63 -24.64
C ARG A 108 4.00 10.65 -24.55
N ASP A 109 4.63 11.58 -25.25
CA ASP A 109 6.08 11.60 -25.46
C ASP A 109 6.78 12.64 -24.56
N MET A 110 6.11 13.20 -23.54
CA MET A 110 6.65 14.29 -22.72
C MET A 110 7.94 13.93 -21.94
N TYR A 111 8.19 12.64 -21.74
CA TYR A 111 9.40 12.12 -21.08
C TYR A 111 10.46 11.60 -22.04
N LEU A 112 10.27 11.76 -23.35
CA LEU A 112 11.23 11.34 -24.36
C LEU A 112 12.10 12.51 -24.84
N ASP A 113 13.32 12.20 -25.23
CA ASP A 113 14.17 13.11 -26.00
C ASP A 113 13.84 13.04 -27.51
N ASN A 114 14.55 13.82 -28.31
CA ASN A 114 14.35 13.87 -29.77
C ASN A 114 14.70 12.55 -30.48
N GLU A 115 15.43 11.66 -29.81
CA GLU A 115 15.81 10.34 -30.31
C GLU A 115 14.82 9.24 -29.84
N GLY A 116 13.83 9.59 -29.03
CA GLY A 116 12.83 8.66 -28.49
C GLY A 116 13.34 7.82 -27.31
N ASN A 117 14.39 8.28 -26.62
CA ASN A 117 14.90 7.68 -25.39
C ASN A 117 14.27 8.36 -24.17
N VAL A 118 14.08 7.60 -23.09
CA VAL A 118 13.55 8.13 -21.83
C VAL A 118 14.59 9.06 -21.21
N VAL A 119 14.17 10.30 -20.92
CA VAL A 119 15.01 11.28 -20.23
C VAL A 119 15.07 10.92 -18.75
N ASN A 120 16.25 10.54 -18.28
CA ASN A 120 16.45 10.14 -16.89
C ASN A 120 15.90 11.18 -15.90
N GLU A 121 15.26 10.70 -14.83
CA GLU A 121 14.65 11.47 -13.74
C GLU A 121 13.50 12.42 -14.09
N LYS A 122 13.20 12.67 -15.37
CA LYS A 122 12.19 13.67 -15.77
C LYS A 122 10.78 13.34 -15.25
N SER A 123 10.47 12.05 -15.10
CA SER A 123 9.23 11.53 -14.51
C SER A 123 9.33 11.28 -13.00
N THR A 124 10.53 11.31 -12.39
CA THR A 124 10.74 10.86 -11.01
C THR A 124 11.18 11.96 -10.04
N LEU A 125 11.76 13.07 -10.53
CA LEU A 125 12.34 14.13 -9.71
C LEU A 125 11.89 15.52 -10.19
N GLY A 126 11.51 16.38 -9.24
CA GLY A 126 11.12 17.77 -9.52
C GLY A 126 9.71 17.94 -10.12
N ALA A 127 9.41 19.16 -10.55
CA ALA A 127 8.03 19.58 -10.83
C ALA A 127 7.37 18.92 -12.06
N MET A 128 8.15 18.42 -13.02
CA MET A 128 7.63 17.75 -14.22
C MET A 128 7.11 16.34 -13.94
N ALA A 129 7.47 15.76 -12.79
CA ALA A 129 6.98 14.46 -12.33
C ALA A 129 5.59 14.52 -11.69
N VAL A 130 5.09 15.72 -11.39
CA VAL A 130 3.93 15.93 -10.53
C VAL A 130 2.63 15.74 -11.31
N GLY A 131 1.80 14.79 -10.86
CA GLY A 131 0.39 14.68 -11.25
C GLY A 131 -0.50 15.58 -10.39
N VAL A 132 -1.71 15.88 -10.89
CA VAL A 132 -2.69 16.74 -10.20
C VAL A 132 -3.12 16.08 -8.87
N PRO A 133 -2.84 16.69 -7.69
CA PRO A 133 -3.11 16.05 -6.40
C PRO A 133 -4.59 15.79 -6.10
N GLY A 134 -4.89 14.61 -5.56
CA GLY A 134 -6.24 14.14 -5.28
C GLY A 134 -6.62 13.97 -3.81
N THR A 135 -5.66 13.95 -2.88
CA THR A 135 -5.93 13.60 -1.46
C THR A 135 -7.04 14.43 -0.82
N LEU A 136 -7.04 15.75 -0.97
CA LEU A 136 -8.07 16.61 -0.38
C LEU A 136 -9.45 16.34 -0.98
N ALA A 137 -9.55 16.16 -2.31
CA ALA A 137 -10.80 15.79 -2.95
C ALA A 137 -11.31 14.44 -2.45
N GLY A 138 -10.44 13.45 -2.24
CA GLY A 138 -10.80 12.16 -1.65
C GLY A 138 -11.41 12.30 -0.25
N ILE A 139 -10.69 12.98 0.65
CA ILE A 139 -11.10 13.20 2.05
C ILE A 139 -12.44 13.94 2.11
N PHE A 140 -12.56 15.08 1.42
CA PHE A 140 -13.79 15.88 1.46
C PHE A 140 -14.96 15.18 0.76
N THR A 141 -14.72 14.37 -0.28
CA THR A 141 -15.80 13.61 -0.94
C THR A 141 -16.33 12.51 -0.04
N ALA A 142 -15.45 11.75 0.63
CA ALA A 142 -15.85 10.73 1.59
C ALA A 142 -16.58 11.36 2.79
N HIS A 143 -16.02 12.44 3.35
CA HIS A 143 -16.61 13.17 4.48
C HIS A 143 -17.96 13.79 4.11
N LYS A 144 -18.11 14.39 2.94
CA LYS A 144 -19.40 14.94 2.48
C LYS A 144 -20.49 13.88 2.40
N LYS A 145 -20.15 12.65 2.00
CA LYS A 145 -21.11 11.56 1.85
C LYS A 145 -21.44 10.87 3.17
N PHE A 146 -20.45 10.67 4.03
CA PHE A 146 -20.57 9.77 5.19
C PHE A 146 -20.13 10.38 6.52
N GLY A 147 -19.44 11.51 6.53
CA GLY A 147 -18.96 12.17 7.74
C GLY A 147 -20.10 12.68 8.61
N THR A 148 -19.88 12.67 9.92
CA THR A 148 -20.86 13.10 10.93
C THR A 148 -20.36 14.24 11.79
N MET A 149 -19.06 14.54 11.73
CA MET A 149 -18.42 15.61 12.50
C MET A 149 -18.07 16.79 11.58
N PRO A 150 -18.20 18.05 12.02
CA PRO A 150 -17.72 19.18 11.24
C PRO A 150 -16.23 19.05 10.91
N MET A 151 -15.84 19.26 9.65
CA MET A 151 -14.44 19.17 9.20
C MET A 151 -13.51 20.10 10.01
N SER A 152 -14.04 21.21 10.53
CA SER A 152 -13.30 22.10 11.41
C SER A 152 -12.87 21.43 12.72
N GLU A 153 -13.70 20.59 13.33
CA GLU A 153 -13.34 19.82 14.53
C GLU A 153 -12.29 18.74 14.23
N ILE A 154 -12.35 18.14 13.03
CA ILE A 154 -11.39 17.14 12.55
C ILE A 154 -10.01 17.78 12.30
N LEU A 155 -9.97 18.96 11.69
CA LEU A 155 -8.72 19.67 11.36
C LEU A 155 -8.01 20.26 12.58
N LYS A 156 -8.73 20.62 13.65
CA LYS A 156 -8.15 21.21 14.88
C LYS A 156 -6.94 20.42 15.44
N PRO A 157 -7.06 19.11 15.76
CA PRO A 157 -5.93 18.34 16.28
C PRO A 157 -4.78 18.20 15.27
N VAL A 158 -5.06 18.19 13.97
CA VAL A 158 -4.03 18.11 12.91
C VAL A 158 -3.25 19.43 12.82
N ILE A 159 -3.94 20.57 12.83
CA ILE A 159 -3.31 21.90 12.86
C ILE A 159 -2.45 22.04 14.13
N ALA A 160 -2.94 21.57 15.27
CA ALA A 160 -2.18 21.56 16.51
C ALA A 160 -0.92 20.68 16.40
N LEU A 161 -1.01 19.50 15.76
CA LEU A 161 0.15 18.65 15.46
C LEU A 161 1.18 19.37 14.58
N ALA A 162 0.75 20.04 13.50
CA ALA A 162 1.65 20.78 12.62
C ALA A 162 2.38 21.94 13.33
N LYS A 163 1.67 22.65 14.22
CA LYS A 163 2.24 23.76 15.03
C LYS A 163 3.21 23.27 16.11
N ARG A 164 2.85 22.23 16.86
CA ARG A 164 3.70 21.69 17.94
C ARG A 164 4.90 20.91 17.40
N GLY A 165 4.73 20.27 16.25
CA GLY A 165 5.73 19.44 15.59
C GLY A 165 5.65 17.97 15.98
N VAL A 166 6.49 17.18 15.30
CA VAL A 166 6.59 15.73 15.39
C VAL A 166 7.98 15.37 15.90
N VAL A 167 8.05 14.42 16.83
CA VAL A 167 9.33 13.92 17.35
C VAL A 167 9.94 12.97 16.32
N VAL A 168 11.18 13.25 15.94
CA VAL A 168 11.94 12.46 14.98
C VAL A 168 12.28 11.13 15.62
N THR A 169 11.84 10.06 14.97
CA THR A 169 12.23 8.67 15.32
C THR A 169 13.54 8.29 14.65
N LYS A 170 14.21 7.23 15.14
CA LYS A 170 15.42 6.73 14.49
C LYS A 170 15.23 6.42 13.00
N LYS A 171 14.13 5.75 12.64
CA LYS A 171 13.80 5.45 11.23
C LYS A 171 13.57 6.71 10.40
N GLN A 172 13.05 7.79 10.97
CA GLN A 172 12.91 9.07 10.27
C GLN A 172 14.25 9.78 10.10
N GLU A 173 15.12 9.80 11.12
CA GLU A 173 16.49 10.33 11.00
C GLU A 173 17.21 9.66 9.81
N ASP A 174 17.24 8.33 9.78
CA ASP A 174 17.96 7.58 8.77
C ASP A 174 17.38 7.83 7.38
N ARG A 175 16.04 7.86 7.25
CA ARG A 175 15.37 8.21 5.98
C ARG A 175 15.70 9.63 5.53
N ILE A 176 15.53 10.64 6.38
CA ILE A 176 15.81 12.03 5.98
C ILE A 176 17.24 12.15 5.48
N LYS A 177 18.20 11.58 6.20
CA LYS A 177 19.61 11.55 5.81
C LYS A 177 19.81 10.89 4.44
N ASN A 178 19.17 9.75 4.18
CA ASN A 178 19.30 9.02 2.91
C ASN A 178 18.80 9.83 1.69
N TYR A 179 17.76 10.66 1.85
CA TYR A 179 17.18 11.44 0.73
C TYR A 179 17.67 12.89 0.64
N GLN A 180 18.53 13.35 1.56
CA GLN A 180 19.00 14.75 1.61
C GLN A 180 19.66 15.23 0.31
N SER A 181 20.44 14.38 -0.36
CA SER A 181 21.05 14.73 -1.66
C SER A 181 20.01 14.99 -2.74
N LEU A 182 18.94 14.20 -2.75
CA LEU A 182 17.84 14.36 -3.70
C LEU A 182 16.99 15.60 -3.37
N PHE A 183 16.83 15.95 -2.09
CA PHE A 183 16.19 17.22 -1.71
C PHE A 183 16.97 18.42 -2.23
N LEU A 184 18.30 18.43 -2.07
CA LEU A 184 19.17 19.50 -2.59
C LEU A 184 19.13 19.59 -4.12
N LYS A 185 18.93 18.45 -4.79
CA LYS A 185 18.83 18.38 -6.25
C LYS A 185 17.48 18.89 -6.77
N ALA A 186 16.38 18.55 -6.09
CA ALA A 186 15.02 18.86 -6.55
C ALA A 186 14.54 20.27 -6.21
N ASN A 187 15.13 20.93 -5.21
CA ASN A 187 14.66 22.22 -4.69
C ASN A 187 15.70 23.31 -4.95
N LYS A 188 15.24 24.47 -5.45
CA LYS A 188 16.08 25.66 -5.65
C LYS A 188 16.48 26.31 -4.33
N ASP A 189 15.55 26.31 -3.38
CA ASP A 189 15.72 26.88 -2.05
C ASP A 189 15.94 25.78 -1.00
N SER A 190 16.57 26.15 0.11
CA SER A 190 16.71 25.26 1.27
C SER A 190 15.36 24.97 1.91
N ILE A 191 15.09 23.69 2.20
CA ILE A 191 13.86 23.21 2.80
C ILE A 191 14.12 22.70 4.23
N PRO A 192 13.10 22.57 5.10
CA PRO A 192 13.28 22.10 6.47
C PRO A 192 14.01 20.75 6.59
N PHE A 193 13.90 19.88 5.58
CA PHE A 193 14.50 18.55 5.53
C PHE A 193 15.99 18.54 5.13
N ASN A 194 16.56 19.67 4.71
CA ASN A 194 18.02 19.79 4.52
C ASN A 194 18.79 19.92 5.83
N LYS A 195 18.12 20.18 6.95
CA LYS A 195 18.74 20.19 8.27
C LYS A 195 19.11 18.77 8.70
N ASN A 196 20.19 18.65 9.48
CA ASN A 196 20.61 17.39 10.08
C ASN A 196 19.77 17.09 11.32
N TRP A 197 18.59 16.49 11.11
CA TRP A 197 17.70 16.04 12.17
C TRP A 197 18.22 14.77 12.83
N LYS A 198 18.04 14.67 14.15
CA LYS A 198 18.41 13.52 14.99
C LYS A 198 17.19 12.94 15.70
N GLU A 199 17.28 11.66 16.05
CA GLU A 199 16.28 11.06 16.93
C GLU A 199 16.06 11.93 18.18
N ASN A 200 14.80 12.09 18.58
CA ASN A 200 14.31 12.98 19.63
C ASN A 200 14.30 14.49 19.32
N ASP A 201 14.80 14.93 18.17
CA ASP A 201 14.53 16.30 17.69
C ASP A 201 13.03 16.48 17.40
N THR A 202 12.59 17.73 17.28
CA THR A 202 11.21 18.07 16.88
C THR A 202 11.18 18.89 15.60
N ILE A 203 10.54 18.36 14.55
CA ILE A 203 10.28 19.09 13.30
C ILE A 203 8.92 19.76 13.38
N LYS A 204 8.87 21.07 13.15
CA LYS A 204 7.62 21.86 13.11
C LYS A 204 7.27 22.26 11.68
N TYR A 205 5.97 22.36 11.41
CA TYR A 205 5.44 22.65 10.07
C TYR A 205 4.50 23.86 10.08
N PRO A 206 4.99 25.09 10.38
CA PRO A 206 4.14 26.27 10.46
C PRO A 206 3.46 26.59 9.11
N ALA A 207 4.17 26.47 7.99
CA ALA A 207 3.59 26.67 6.66
C ALA A 207 2.44 25.70 6.35
N LEU A 208 2.62 24.42 6.71
CA LEU A 208 1.55 23.41 6.58
C LEU A 208 0.36 23.73 7.48
N ALA A 209 0.62 24.19 8.71
CA ALA A 209 -0.44 24.60 9.62
C ALA A 209 -1.27 25.74 9.03
N GLU A 210 -0.65 26.75 8.41
CA GLU A 210 -1.37 27.84 7.75
C GLU A 210 -2.16 27.36 6.52
N THR A 211 -1.60 26.42 5.74
CA THR A 211 -2.34 25.77 4.65
C THR A 211 -3.59 25.04 5.17
N LEU A 212 -3.45 24.26 6.25
CA LEU A 212 -4.57 23.56 6.88
C LEU A 212 -5.60 24.52 7.50
N ILE A 213 -5.18 25.69 8.01
CA ILE A 213 -6.08 26.74 8.51
C ILE A 213 -6.90 27.33 7.37
N ARG A 214 -6.29 27.65 6.22
CA ARG A 214 -7.04 28.13 5.05
C ARG A 214 -8.06 27.09 4.59
N ILE A 215 -7.67 25.82 4.52
CA ILE A 215 -8.57 24.71 4.16
C ILE A 215 -9.70 24.56 5.20
N GLN A 216 -9.41 24.71 6.49
CA GLN A 216 -10.41 24.69 7.55
C GLN A 216 -11.46 25.80 7.38
N GLN A 217 -11.05 26.99 6.96
CA GLN A 217 -11.91 28.17 6.81
C GLN A 217 -12.73 28.14 5.52
N ASN A 218 -12.09 27.75 4.42
CA ASN A 218 -12.62 27.91 3.06
C ASN A 218 -13.05 26.58 2.42
N GLY A 219 -12.83 25.45 3.10
CA GLY A 219 -13.19 24.12 2.64
C GLY A 219 -12.34 23.63 1.45
N LEU A 220 -12.92 22.72 0.66
CA LEU A 220 -12.24 22.07 -0.46
C LEU A 220 -11.79 23.06 -1.55
N ASP A 221 -12.60 24.07 -1.83
CA ASP A 221 -12.34 25.04 -2.91
C ASP A 221 -11.04 25.83 -2.65
N GLU A 222 -10.59 25.98 -1.41
CA GLU A 222 -9.30 26.59 -1.08
C GLU A 222 -8.13 25.93 -1.82
N PHE A 223 -8.12 24.60 -1.84
CA PHE A 223 -7.01 23.81 -2.40
C PHE A 223 -7.06 23.75 -3.93
N TYR A 224 -8.25 23.80 -4.51
CA TYR A 224 -8.44 23.59 -5.96
C TYR A 224 -8.77 24.86 -6.76
N LYS A 225 -9.22 25.94 -6.10
CA LYS A 225 -9.63 27.20 -6.73
C LYS A 225 -9.19 28.47 -5.98
N GLY A 226 -8.84 28.34 -4.70
CA GLY A 226 -8.53 29.46 -3.81
C GLY A 226 -7.05 29.88 -3.81
N GLU A 227 -6.63 30.52 -2.71
CA GLU A 227 -5.27 31.05 -2.57
C GLU A 227 -4.22 29.91 -2.60
N THR A 228 -4.51 28.80 -1.93
CA THR A 228 -3.65 27.61 -1.94
C THR A 228 -3.50 27.04 -3.35
N ALA A 229 -4.56 27.01 -4.16
CA ALA A 229 -4.48 26.58 -5.56
C ALA A 229 -3.52 27.46 -6.38
N GLN A 230 -3.62 28.78 -6.24
CA GLN A 230 -2.73 29.72 -6.92
C GLN A 230 -1.26 29.51 -6.51
N LYS A 231 -1.02 29.30 -5.21
CA LYS A 231 0.33 29.03 -4.68
C LYS A 231 0.91 27.72 -5.20
N ILE A 232 0.09 26.66 -5.31
CA ILE A 232 0.51 25.38 -5.90
C ILE A 232 0.95 25.60 -7.34
N VAL A 233 0.12 26.23 -8.16
CA VAL A 233 0.40 26.45 -9.59
C VAL A 233 1.65 27.30 -9.79
N ASN A 234 1.75 28.43 -9.08
CA ASN A 234 2.90 29.32 -9.17
C ASN A 234 4.20 28.60 -8.79
N PHE A 235 4.16 27.82 -7.69
CA PHE A 235 5.32 27.08 -7.22
C PHE A 235 5.74 25.97 -8.21
N ILE A 236 4.79 25.18 -8.72
CA ILE A 236 5.08 24.10 -9.68
C ILE A 236 5.64 24.68 -10.98
N GLN A 237 5.02 25.71 -11.54
CA GLN A 237 5.46 26.33 -12.80
C GLN A 237 6.81 27.03 -12.66
N ALA A 238 7.06 27.72 -11.55
CA ALA A 238 8.37 28.32 -11.26
C ALA A 238 9.50 27.26 -11.14
N ASN A 239 9.15 26.00 -10.88
CA ASN A 239 10.06 24.85 -10.85
C ASN A 239 10.02 24.00 -12.13
N GLY A 240 9.37 24.49 -13.19
CA GLY A 240 9.35 23.87 -14.51
C GLY A 240 8.29 22.80 -14.72
N GLY A 241 7.28 22.71 -13.85
CA GLY A 241 6.13 21.81 -14.03
C GLY A 241 5.02 22.43 -14.87
N ILE A 242 4.03 21.62 -15.22
CA ILE A 242 3.00 21.96 -16.23
C ILE A 242 1.57 22.06 -15.69
N ILE A 243 1.37 21.89 -14.38
CA ILE A 243 0.04 22.02 -13.75
C ILE A 243 -0.42 23.48 -13.82
N THR A 244 -1.69 23.65 -14.15
CA THR A 244 -2.41 24.94 -14.24
C THR A 244 -3.54 25.00 -13.22
N LEU A 245 -4.15 26.19 -13.06
CA LEU A 245 -5.37 26.33 -12.25
C LEU A 245 -6.55 25.55 -12.85
N GLU A 246 -6.60 25.41 -14.17
CA GLU A 246 -7.65 24.63 -14.83
C GLU A 246 -7.54 23.15 -14.49
N ASP A 247 -6.32 22.62 -14.40
CA ASP A 247 -6.05 21.25 -13.96
C ASP A 247 -6.60 20.99 -12.56
N LEU A 248 -6.29 21.90 -11.61
CA LEU A 248 -6.79 21.80 -10.24
C LEU A 248 -8.33 21.93 -10.21
N ALA A 249 -8.89 22.91 -10.91
CA ALA A 249 -10.33 23.16 -10.89
C ALA A 249 -11.16 22.00 -11.50
N LYS A 250 -10.60 21.24 -12.46
CA LYS A 250 -11.21 20.06 -13.08
C LYS A 250 -11.02 18.75 -12.30
N TYR A 251 -10.20 18.77 -11.24
CA TYR A 251 -9.96 17.55 -10.49
C TYR A 251 -11.20 17.13 -9.68
N GLU A 252 -11.59 15.86 -9.79
CA GLU A 252 -12.64 15.26 -8.98
C GLU A 252 -12.26 13.82 -8.61
N ALA A 253 -12.54 13.44 -7.36
CA ALA A 253 -12.49 12.05 -6.92
C ALA A 253 -13.69 11.27 -7.48
N LYS A 254 -13.50 9.99 -7.81
CA LYS A 254 -14.51 9.14 -8.45
C LYS A 254 -14.93 8.00 -7.54
N TRP A 255 -16.23 7.87 -7.29
CA TRP A 255 -16.78 6.65 -6.70
C TRP A 255 -16.67 5.50 -7.71
N ARG A 256 -16.18 4.35 -7.26
CA ARG A 256 -16.01 3.14 -8.07
C ARG A 256 -16.72 1.97 -7.39
N THR A 257 -17.17 1.02 -8.21
CA THR A 257 -17.62 -0.28 -7.72
C THR A 257 -16.38 -1.13 -7.40
N PRO A 258 -16.20 -1.60 -6.15
CA PRO A 258 -15.03 -2.39 -5.77
C PRO A 258 -15.00 -3.73 -6.51
N VAL A 259 -13.82 -4.31 -6.64
CA VAL A 259 -13.66 -5.70 -7.09
C VAL A 259 -14.07 -6.59 -5.94
N THR A 260 -15.02 -7.50 -6.18
CA THR A 260 -15.48 -8.48 -5.20
C THR A 260 -15.36 -9.88 -5.76
N PHE A 261 -14.87 -10.81 -4.93
CA PHE A 261 -14.72 -12.22 -5.28
C PHE A 261 -14.71 -13.07 -4.01
N THR A 262 -14.82 -14.39 -4.18
CA THR A 262 -14.76 -15.33 -3.06
C THR A 262 -13.44 -16.09 -3.05
N TYR A 263 -12.99 -16.54 -1.88
CA TYR A 263 -11.89 -17.48 -1.72
C TYR A 263 -12.21 -18.34 -0.50
N ASP A 264 -12.40 -19.65 -0.70
CA ASP A 264 -12.93 -20.54 0.35
C ASP A 264 -14.25 -19.97 0.95
N ASP A 265 -14.32 -19.74 2.26
CA ASP A 265 -15.48 -19.15 2.95
C ASP A 265 -15.41 -17.62 3.11
N LEU A 266 -14.41 -16.99 2.48
CA LEU A 266 -14.18 -15.55 2.49
C LEU A 266 -14.85 -14.87 1.29
N LYS A 267 -15.36 -13.67 1.53
CA LYS A 267 -15.65 -12.68 0.49
C LYS A 267 -14.66 -11.52 0.62
N VAL A 268 -13.89 -11.29 -0.43
CA VAL A 268 -12.87 -10.25 -0.48
C VAL A 268 -13.41 -9.06 -1.26
N ILE A 269 -13.27 -7.86 -0.70
CA ILE A 269 -13.69 -6.58 -1.26
C ILE A 269 -12.43 -5.72 -1.39
N SER A 270 -12.02 -5.41 -2.61
CA SER A 270 -10.77 -4.70 -2.87
C SER A 270 -10.92 -3.64 -3.97
N MET A 271 -9.87 -2.85 -4.17
CA MET A 271 -9.90 -1.70 -5.08
C MET A 271 -10.04 -2.13 -6.54
N SER A 272 -10.88 -1.41 -7.29
CA SER A 272 -11.03 -1.56 -8.74
C SER A 272 -9.98 -0.77 -9.53
N PRO A 273 -9.87 -0.97 -10.86
CA PRO A 273 -9.13 -0.07 -11.73
C PRO A 273 -9.48 1.41 -11.48
N PRO A 274 -8.50 2.34 -11.52
CA PRO A 274 -7.14 2.19 -12.04
C PRO A 274 -6.14 1.51 -11.09
N SER A 275 -6.56 0.98 -9.94
CA SER A 275 -5.73 0.01 -9.22
C SER A 275 -5.80 -1.38 -9.86
N SER A 276 -4.65 -2.01 -10.01
CA SER A 276 -4.51 -3.43 -10.34
C SER A 276 -4.79 -4.37 -9.17
N GLY A 277 -4.81 -3.83 -7.95
CA GLY A 277 -4.73 -4.59 -6.71
C GLY A 277 -5.81 -5.65 -6.57
N GLY A 278 -7.08 -5.26 -6.65
CA GLY A 278 -8.20 -6.19 -6.47
C GLY A 278 -8.28 -7.25 -7.56
N ILE A 279 -7.95 -6.92 -8.81
CA ILE A 279 -7.98 -7.88 -9.93
C ILE A 279 -6.85 -8.90 -9.80
N ALA A 280 -5.62 -8.46 -9.51
CA ALA A 280 -4.48 -9.34 -9.33
C ALA A 280 -4.65 -10.23 -8.08
N LEU A 281 -5.14 -9.67 -6.97
CA LEU A 281 -5.45 -10.43 -5.77
C LEU A 281 -6.49 -11.52 -6.04
N ALA A 282 -7.56 -11.21 -6.79
CA ALA A 282 -8.57 -12.18 -7.20
C ALA A 282 -7.98 -13.29 -8.07
N GLN A 283 -7.14 -12.94 -9.05
CA GLN A 283 -6.48 -13.92 -9.92
C GLN A 283 -5.61 -14.89 -9.11
N ILE A 284 -4.77 -14.37 -8.21
CA ILE A 284 -3.87 -15.20 -7.42
C ILE A 284 -4.68 -16.10 -6.48
N MET A 285 -5.64 -15.55 -5.74
CA MET A 285 -6.48 -16.34 -4.83
C MET A 285 -7.28 -17.41 -5.58
N LYS A 286 -7.83 -17.12 -6.76
CA LYS A 286 -8.53 -18.12 -7.58
C LYS A 286 -7.60 -19.18 -8.17
N ALA A 287 -6.36 -18.83 -8.47
CA ALA A 287 -5.36 -19.76 -8.97
C ALA A 287 -4.89 -20.74 -7.89
N ILE A 288 -4.77 -20.30 -6.63
CA ILE A 288 -4.33 -21.17 -5.52
C ILE A 288 -5.47 -21.93 -4.83
N GLU A 289 -6.73 -21.50 -4.98
CA GLU A 289 -7.93 -22.12 -4.39
C GLU A 289 -8.06 -23.64 -4.61
N PRO A 290 -7.63 -24.24 -5.75
CA PRO A 290 -7.68 -25.70 -5.94
C PRO A 290 -6.65 -26.51 -5.14
N PHE A 291 -5.67 -25.87 -4.49
CA PHE A 291 -4.58 -26.54 -3.77
C PHE A 291 -4.82 -26.53 -2.25
N ASP A 292 -4.41 -27.59 -1.55
CA ASP A 292 -4.48 -27.70 -0.09
C ASP A 292 -3.38 -26.85 0.59
N VAL A 293 -3.46 -25.52 0.46
CA VAL A 293 -2.46 -24.57 0.98
C VAL A 293 -2.29 -24.70 2.50
N ASP A 294 -3.38 -24.88 3.24
CA ASP A 294 -3.38 -25.18 4.68
C ASP A 294 -2.52 -26.41 5.02
N LYS A 295 -2.63 -27.50 4.25
CA LYS A 295 -1.90 -28.75 4.50
C LYS A 295 -0.45 -28.71 4.02
N PHE A 296 -0.12 -27.85 3.07
CA PHE A 296 1.28 -27.66 2.65
C PHE A 296 2.13 -27.04 3.75
N GLY A 297 1.53 -26.34 4.71
CA GLY A 297 2.22 -25.69 5.81
C GLY A 297 2.79 -24.32 5.43
N HIS A 298 2.86 -23.42 6.41
CA HIS A 298 3.29 -22.04 6.19
C HIS A 298 4.76 -21.95 5.77
N ASN A 299 5.01 -21.27 4.66
CA ASN A 299 6.35 -21.04 4.08
C ASN A 299 7.16 -22.32 3.83
N THR A 300 6.50 -23.41 3.44
CA THR A 300 7.17 -24.59 2.91
C THR A 300 7.44 -24.45 1.41
N THR A 301 8.29 -25.32 0.88
CA THR A 301 8.60 -25.36 -0.56
C THR A 301 7.34 -25.50 -1.42
N LYS A 302 6.33 -26.29 -1.00
CA LYS A 302 5.07 -26.43 -1.77
C LYS A 302 4.19 -25.20 -1.72
N SER A 303 4.05 -24.56 -0.55
CA SER A 303 3.23 -23.36 -0.42
C SER A 303 3.82 -22.20 -1.22
N ILE A 304 5.15 -22.01 -1.14
CA ILE A 304 5.86 -20.95 -1.86
C ILE A 304 5.71 -21.14 -3.38
N GLN A 305 5.93 -22.36 -3.89
CA GLN A 305 5.77 -22.65 -5.32
C GLN A 305 4.41 -22.24 -5.88
N VAL A 306 3.33 -22.74 -5.28
CA VAL A 306 1.97 -22.49 -5.79
C VAL A 306 1.65 -21.00 -5.78
N ILE A 307 2.03 -20.29 -4.71
CA ILE A 307 1.79 -18.85 -4.59
C ILE A 307 2.65 -18.09 -5.62
N THR A 308 3.94 -18.40 -5.75
CA THR A 308 4.84 -17.78 -6.73
C THR A 308 4.36 -17.97 -8.16
N GLU A 309 3.89 -19.17 -8.52
CA GLU A 309 3.43 -19.47 -9.88
C GLU A 309 2.12 -18.76 -10.22
N ALA A 310 1.23 -18.58 -9.24
CA ALA A 310 0.03 -17.78 -9.37
C ALA A 310 0.35 -16.28 -9.47
N GLU A 311 1.27 -15.78 -8.64
CA GLU A 311 1.78 -14.41 -8.70
C GLU A 311 2.37 -14.10 -10.08
N ARG A 312 3.27 -14.95 -10.58
CA ARG A 312 3.89 -14.82 -11.91
C ARG A 312 2.85 -14.61 -13.01
N ARG A 313 1.79 -15.42 -13.05
CA ARG A 313 0.75 -15.32 -14.09
C ARG A 313 -0.10 -14.05 -13.94
N ALA A 314 -0.48 -13.71 -12.72
CA ALA A 314 -1.28 -12.53 -12.43
C ALA A 314 -0.55 -11.22 -12.76
N TYR A 315 0.76 -11.14 -12.52
CA TYR A 315 1.57 -9.96 -12.88
C TYR A 315 1.82 -9.82 -14.38
N ALA A 316 1.92 -10.92 -15.11
CA ALA A 316 1.94 -10.90 -16.57
C ALA A 316 0.63 -10.33 -17.14
N ASP A 317 -0.52 -10.74 -16.59
CA ASP A 317 -1.83 -10.24 -17.02
C ASP A 317 -2.03 -8.77 -16.59
N ARG A 318 -1.59 -8.40 -15.38
CA ARG A 318 -1.60 -7.03 -14.86
C ARG A 318 -0.95 -6.05 -15.84
N SER A 319 0.24 -6.38 -16.31
CA SER A 319 1.07 -5.49 -17.12
C SER A 319 0.55 -5.29 -18.55
N PHE A 320 -0.26 -6.24 -19.06
CA PHE A 320 -0.86 -6.14 -20.39
C PHE A 320 -2.26 -5.52 -20.39
N PHE A 321 -3.16 -5.97 -19.49
CA PHE A 321 -4.59 -5.66 -19.58
C PHE A 321 -5.04 -4.46 -18.74
N LEU A 322 -4.29 -4.07 -17.71
CA LEU A 322 -4.79 -3.11 -16.71
C LEU A 322 -4.33 -1.68 -17.00
N GLY A 323 -5.23 -0.74 -16.77
CA GLY A 323 -5.04 0.70 -16.96
C GLY A 323 -6.26 1.47 -16.45
N ASP A 324 -6.34 2.76 -16.78
CA ASP A 324 -7.49 3.60 -16.41
C ASP A 324 -8.78 3.16 -17.13
N PRO A 325 -9.81 2.68 -16.40
CA PRO A 325 -11.06 2.25 -17.03
C PRO A 325 -11.82 3.38 -17.72
N ASP A 326 -11.48 4.65 -17.44
CA ASP A 326 -12.07 5.80 -18.14
C ASP A 326 -11.50 5.99 -19.56
N PHE A 327 -10.38 5.32 -19.87
CA PHE A 327 -9.66 5.43 -21.16
C PHE A 327 -9.51 4.10 -21.89
N VAL A 328 -9.53 2.97 -21.17
CA VAL A 328 -9.30 1.64 -21.75
C VAL A 328 -10.30 0.63 -21.21
N THR A 329 -10.58 -0.41 -22.00
CA THR A 329 -11.47 -1.50 -21.59
C THR A 329 -10.68 -2.57 -20.84
N VAL A 330 -10.97 -2.73 -19.55
CA VAL A 330 -10.39 -3.81 -18.72
C VAL A 330 -11.34 -5.02 -18.73
N PRO A 331 -10.89 -6.22 -19.15
CA PRO A 331 -11.72 -7.44 -19.19
C PRO A 331 -11.90 -8.06 -17.79
N GLN A 332 -12.32 -7.26 -16.80
CA GLN A 332 -12.32 -7.60 -15.38
C GLN A 332 -13.02 -8.92 -15.08
N GLN A 333 -14.22 -9.16 -15.63
CA GLN A 333 -15.01 -10.38 -15.35
C GLN A 333 -14.29 -11.66 -15.80
N LYS A 334 -13.54 -11.60 -16.91
CA LYS A 334 -12.75 -12.74 -17.37
C LYS A 334 -11.54 -12.94 -16.46
N LEU A 335 -10.81 -11.86 -16.16
CA LEU A 335 -9.59 -11.88 -15.36
C LEU A 335 -9.84 -12.45 -13.95
N ILE A 336 -10.96 -12.13 -13.31
CA ILE A 336 -11.26 -12.61 -11.95
C ILE A 336 -12.00 -13.97 -11.93
N SER A 337 -12.17 -14.63 -13.07
CA SER A 337 -12.93 -15.88 -13.16
C SER A 337 -12.09 -17.10 -12.78
N LYS A 338 -12.73 -18.08 -12.12
CA LYS A 338 -12.10 -19.36 -11.79
C LYS A 338 -11.63 -20.12 -13.04
N ALA A 339 -12.43 -20.08 -14.12
CA ALA A 339 -12.08 -20.75 -15.37
C ALA A 339 -10.77 -20.21 -15.96
N TYR A 340 -10.62 -18.88 -16.00
CA TYR A 340 -9.40 -18.25 -16.47
C TYR A 340 -8.20 -18.56 -15.57
N ALA A 341 -8.35 -18.44 -14.25
CA ALA A 341 -7.27 -18.78 -13.32
C ALA A 341 -6.81 -20.26 -13.46
N THR A 342 -7.77 -21.17 -13.67
CA THR A 342 -7.49 -22.60 -13.91
C THR A 342 -6.73 -22.82 -15.23
N GLU A 343 -7.17 -22.16 -16.31
CA GLU A 343 -6.48 -22.19 -17.60
C GLU A 343 -5.06 -21.66 -17.49
N ARG A 344 -4.87 -20.53 -16.80
CA ARG A 344 -3.54 -19.92 -16.60
C ARG A 344 -2.60 -20.85 -15.84
N MET A 345 -3.09 -21.61 -14.86
CA MET A 345 -2.30 -22.56 -14.08
C MET A 345 -2.16 -23.96 -14.74
N SER A 346 -2.66 -24.17 -15.96
CA SER A 346 -2.71 -25.51 -16.58
C SER A 346 -1.34 -26.14 -16.88
N ASP A 347 -0.30 -25.32 -16.98
CA ASP A 347 1.10 -25.72 -17.21
C ASP A 347 1.96 -25.70 -15.94
N PHE A 348 1.37 -25.45 -14.77
CA PHE A 348 2.08 -25.52 -13.49
C PHE A 348 2.47 -26.97 -13.14
N SER A 349 3.69 -27.14 -12.63
CA SER A 349 4.19 -28.41 -12.09
C SER A 349 4.98 -28.18 -10.81
N PHE A 350 4.83 -29.09 -9.84
CA PHE A 350 5.66 -29.11 -8.63
C PHE A 350 7.10 -29.60 -8.88
N GLU A 351 7.37 -30.17 -10.06
CA GLU A 351 8.69 -30.72 -10.39
C GLU A 351 9.66 -29.65 -10.89
N LYS A 352 9.16 -28.51 -11.37
CA LYS A 352 9.97 -27.46 -11.99
C LYS A 352 9.27 -26.11 -12.03
N ALA A 353 10.01 -25.03 -11.77
CA ALA A 353 9.56 -23.66 -11.98
C ALA A 353 9.21 -23.38 -13.45
N THR A 354 8.09 -22.69 -13.69
CA THR A 354 7.82 -22.07 -15.00
C THR A 354 8.82 -20.94 -15.23
N LYS A 355 9.30 -20.74 -16.47
CA LYS A 355 10.12 -19.56 -16.76
C LYS A 355 9.21 -18.37 -17.05
N SER A 356 9.55 -17.20 -16.54
CA SER A 356 8.76 -16.00 -16.85
C SER A 356 8.74 -15.67 -18.33
N ALA A 357 9.77 -16.05 -19.10
CA ALA A 357 9.78 -15.88 -20.56
C ALA A 357 8.77 -16.79 -21.30
N ASP A 358 8.37 -17.91 -20.68
CA ASP A 358 7.38 -18.83 -21.23
C ASP A 358 5.94 -18.37 -20.90
N VAL A 359 5.80 -17.49 -19.89
CA VAL A 359 4.56 -16.75 -19.60
C VAL A 359 4.58 -15.45 -20.42
N SER A 360 3.49 -15.15 -21.13
CA SER A 360 3.51 -14.06 -22.13
C SER A 360 3.97 -12.68 -21.60
N HIS A 361 4.97 -12.13 -22.32
CA HIS A 361 5.64 -10.80 -22.47
C HIS A 361 7.06 -10.54 -21.85
N GLY A 362 7.88 -9.62 -22.41
CA GLY A 362 9.36 -9.77 -22.54
C GLY A 362 10.32 -9.21 -21.46
N ASN A 363 11.65 -9.30 -21.69
CA ASN A 363 12.76 -9.10 -20.71
C ASN A 363 13.17 -7.64 -20.38
N ILE A 364 13.20 -7.22 -19.09
CA ILE A 364 13.81 -5.95 -18.61
C ILE A 364 14.21 -5.98 -17.11
N GLU A 365 15.17 -5.14 -16.69
CA GLU A 365 15.58 -4.87 -15.30
C GLU A 365 14.60 -3.99 -14.51
N ILE A 366 14.56 -4.17 -13.18
CA ILE A 366 13.55 -3.59 -12.27
C ILE A 366 14.19 -2.96 -11.04
N ILE A 367 13.65 -1.80 -10.66
CA ILE A 367 13.93 -1.12 -9.39
C ILE A 367 12.64 -1.17 -8.58
N GLU A 368 12.68 -1.75 -7.37
CA GLU A 368 11.60 -1.81 -6.38
C GLU A 368 11.48 -0.53 -5.50
N SER A 369 10.30 0.05 -5.19
CA SER A 369 10.19 1.11 -4.14
C SER A 369 9.10 0.83 -3.07
N ASP A 370 9.30 1.35 -1.85
CA ASP A 370 8.54 1.05 -0.61
C ASP A 370 7.67 2.22 -0.11
N GLU A 371 7.31 3.15 -1.00
CA GLU A 371 7.15 4.55 -0.61
C GLU A 371 5.70 5.07 -0.52
N THR A 372 4.75 4.13 -0.38
CA THR A 372 3.33 4.35 -0.08
C THR A 372 3.09 4.36 1.46
N THR A 373 1.88 4.71 1.93
CA THR A 373 1.42 4.37 3.29
C THR A 373 -0.01 3.82 3.29
N HIS A 374 -0.37 3.11 4.36
CA HIS A 374 -1.67 2.50 4.53
C HIS A 374 -2.21 2.79 5.94
N TYR A 375 -3.53 2.85 6.06
CA TYR A 375 -4.20 2.81 7.35
C TYR A 375 -5.52 2.06 7.28
N SER A 376 -5.82 1.37 8.38
CA SER A 376 -7.03 0.59 8.58
C SER A 376 -7.81 1.16 9.77
N ILE A 377 -9.13 1.31 9.61
CA ILE A 377 -10.03 1.83 10.64
C ILE A 377 -11.25 0.92 10.76
N VAL A 378 -11.60 0.57 12.00
CA VAL A 378 -12.91 0.04 12.37
C VAL A 378 -13.47 0.92 13.48
N ASP A 379 -14.67 1.45 13.28
CA ASP A 379 -15.34 2.31 14.27
C ASP A 379 -16.32 1.55 15.18
N GLN A 380 -16.78 2.25 16.21
CA GLN A 380 -17.74 1.75 17.21
C GLN A 380 -19.14 1.44 16.66
N PHE A 381 -19.41 1.80 15.41
CA PHE A 381 -20.69 1.53 14.75
C PHE A 381 -20.61 0.30 13.85
N GLY A 382 -19.42 -0.28 13.64
CA GLY A 382 -19.20 -1.42 12.75
C GLY A 382 -18.89 -1.02 11.31
N ASN A 383 -18.56 0.25 11.03
CA ASN A 383 -18.02 0.66 9.74
C ASN A 383 -16.52 0.38 9.69
N ALA A 384 -16.05 -0.02 8.52
CA ALA A 384 -14.66 -0.30 8.22
C ALA A 384 -14.20 0.49 7.00
N VAL A 385 -13.00 1.05 7.08
CA VAL A 385 -12.34 1.79 6.00
C VAL A 385 -10.90 1.29 5.89
N SER A 386 -10.53 0.87 4.68
CA SER A 386 -9.17 0.52 4.29
C SER A 386 -8.67 1.57 3.31
N VAL A 387 -7.56 2.23 3.62
CA VAL A 387 -7.06 3.35 2.81
C VAL A 387 -5.59 3.21 2.52
N THR A 388 -5.24 3.33 1.25
CA THR A 388 -3.85 3.40 0.80
C THR A 388 -3.64 4.73 0.09
N THR A 389 -2.67 5.51 0.53
CA THR A 389 -2.33 6.85 0.00
C THR A 389 -0.84 6.96 -0.23
N THR A 390 -0.42 7.76 -1.21
CA THR A 390 0.98 7.79 -1.67
C THR A 390 1.36 9.12 -2.30
N LEU A 391 2.68 9.37 -2.36
CA LEU A 391 3.30 10.37 -3.22
C LEU A 391 3.99 9.73 -4.44
N ASN A 392 3.69 8.47 -4.70
CA ASN A 392 4.47 7.51 -5.45
C ASN A 392 5.78 7.13 -4.75
N GLY A 393 6.87 7.86 -5.03
CA GLY A 393 8.15 7.69 -4.38
C GLY A 393 8.25 8.37 -3.00
N ALA A 394 9.36 8.18 -2.28
CA ALA A 394 9.54 8.65 -0.90
C ALA A 394 9.63 10.16 -0.94
N TYR A 395 8.75 10.88 -0.25
CA TYR A 395 8.68 12.33 -0.41
C TYR A 395 8.38 12.75 -1.88
N GLY A 396 7.78 11.84 -2.67
CA GLY A 396 7.39 12.01 -4.07
C GLY A 396 8.51 12.44 -5.00
N SER A 397 8.27 13.52 -5.74
CA SER A 397 9.23 14.19 -6.61
C SER A 397 10.39 14.85 -5.88
N LYS A 398 10.42 14.75 -4.54
CA LYS A 398 11.36 15.42 -3.63
C LYS A 398 11.23 16.94 -3.62
N LEU A 399 10.31 17.49 -4.43
CA LEU A 399 9.97 18.90 -4.48
C LEU A 399 9.07 19.25 -3.29
N TYR A 400 9.50 20.22 -2.48
CA TYR A 400 8.81 20.69 -1.30
C TYR A 400 8.56 22.19 -1.41
N SER A 401 7.32 22.63 -1.21
CA SER A 401 7.01 24.07 -1.18
C SER A 401 7.24 24.62 0.24
N PRO A 402 8.20 25.55 0.44
CA PRO A 402 8.40 26.19 1.75
C PRO A 402 7.20 27.01 2.20
N GLU A 403 6.46 27.59 1.24
CA GLU A 403 5.27 28.40 1.50
C GLU A 403 4.05 27.56 1.89
N LEU A 404 3.87 26.39 1.26
CA LEU A 404 2.71 25.52 1.50
C LEU A 404 2.95 24.48 2.59
N GLY A 405 4.21 24.05 2.77
CA GLY A 405 4.65 23.16 3.84
C GLY A 405 4.56 21.66 3.56
N PHE A 406 4.49 21.22 2.29
CA PHE A 406 4.40 19.79 1.94
C PHE A 406 5.13 19.43 0.64
N PHE A 407 5.39 18.13 0.46
CA PHE A 407 5.99 17.54 -0.74
C PHE A 407 4.94 17.23 -1.83
N PHE A 408 5.36 17.26 -3.10
CA PHE A 408 4.54 16.88 -4.25
C PHE A 408 4.89 15.48 -4.77
N ASN A 409 3.87 14.78 -5.28
CA ASN A 409 4.02 13.43 -5.82
C ASN A 409 4.97 13.40 -7.04
N ASN A 410 5.44 12.21 -7.40
CA ASN A 410 6.02 11.89 -8.71
C ASN A 410 5.19 10.81 -9.41
N GLU A 411 3.86 10.93 -9.34
CA GLU A 411 2.94 9.89 -9.77
C GLU A 411 2.93 9.71 -11.29
N MET A 412 3.34 10.73 -12.06
CA MET A 412 3.40 10.62 -13.52
C MET A 412 4.33 9.52 -14.02
N ASP A 413 5.29 9.09 -13.19
CA ASP A 413 6.16 7.96 -13.49
C ASP A 413 5.42 6.62 -13.61
N ASP A 414 4.26 6.48 -12.95
CA ASP A 414 3.49 5.23 -13.02
C ASP A 414 2.87 5.00 -14.40
N PHE A 415 2.87 5.98 -15.29
CA PHE A 415 2.53 5.77 -16.70
C PHE A 415 3.66 5.06 -17.46
N SER A 416 3.27 4.36 -18.53
CA SER A 416 4.22 3.93 -19.55
C SER A 416 4.73 5.14 -20.33
N SER A 417 5.95 5.59 -20.00
CA SER A 417 6.67 6.61 -20.79
C SER A 417 7.03 6.11 -22.19
N LYS A 418 7.18 4.79 -22.34
CA LYS A 418 7.38 4.09 -23.62
C LYS A 418 6.88 2.65 -23.48
N PRO A 419 6.09 2.11 -24.42
CA PRO A 419 5.63 0.73 -24.36
C PRO A 419 6.81 -0.23 -24.24
N GLY A 420 6.75 -1.16 -23.29
CA GLY A 420 7.84 -2.10 -23.04
C GLY A 420 9.09 -1.49 -22.42
N VAL A 421 8.97 -0.34 -21.74
CA VAL A 421 10.01 0.19 -20.83
C VAL A 421 9.39 0.28 -19.43
N PRO A 422 10.08 -0.20 -18.38
CA PRO A 422 9.57 -0.16 -17.02
C PRO A 422 9.53 1.27 -16.48
N ASN A 423 8.61 1.53 -15.56
CA ASN A 423 8.68 2.69 -14.67
C ASN A 423 9.72 2.47 -13.56
N MET A 424 9.83 3.42 -12.60
CA MET A 424 10.77 3.30 -11.47
C MET A 424 10.54 2.09 -10.57
N PHE A 425 9.39 1.40 -10.71
CA PHE A 425 9.03 0.17 -9.98
C PHE A 425 9.31 -1.11 -10.78
N GLY A 426 9.90 -0.98 -11.98
CA GLY A 426 10.08 -2.11 -12.90
C GLY A 426 8.81 -2.56 -13.61
N LEU A 427 7.67 -1.88 -13.39
CA LEU A 427 6.39 -2.33 -13.93
C LEU A 427 6.32 -2.00 -15.41
N ILE A 428 6.07 -3.04 -16.22
CA ILE A 428 5.83 -2.88 -17.65
C ILE A 428 4.41 -2.36 -17.84
N GLY A 429 4.28 -1.16 -18.40
CA GLY A 429 3.03 -0.68 -18.95
C GLY A 429 2.95 -0.96 -20.44
N ALA A 430 1.84 -1.56 -20.87
CA ALA A 430 1.46 -1.58 -22.28
C ALA A 430 0.75 -0.28 -22.68
N LYS A 431 0.25 -0.21 -23.92
CA LYS A 431 -0.60 0.89 -24.42
C LYS A 431 -1.75 1.24 -23.46
N ALA A 432 -2.25 0.26 -22.71
CA ALA A 432 -3.31 0.46 -21.72
C ALA A 432 -2.97 1.54 -20.67
N ASN A 433 -1.69 1.71 -20.33
CA ASN A 433 -1.21 2.64 -19.32
C ASN A 433 -0.32 3.75 -19.92
N GLU A 434 -0.49 4.10 -21.19
CA GLU A 434 0.21 5.26 -21.81
C GLU A 434 -0.30 6.60 -21.26
N ILE A 435 0.53 7.64 -21.32
CA ILE A 435 0.21 9.00 -20.83
C ILE A 435 -0.85 9.65 -21.74
N HIS A 436 -1.94 10.10 -21.13
CA HIS A 436 -2.95 10.97 -21.75
C HIS A 436 -3.37 12.05 -20.76
N PRO A 437 -3.72 13.27 -21.23
CA PRO A 437 -4.36 14.29 -20.39
C PRO A 437 -5.52 13.73 -19.57
N GLU A 438 -5.64 14.16 -18.32
CA GLU A 438 -6.68 13.78 -17.35
C GLU A 438 -6.75 12.29 -16.95
N LYS A 439 -5.94 11.43 -17.58
CA LYS A 439 -5.87 10.01 -17.27
C LYS A 439 -5.23 9.79 -15.91
N ARG A 440 -5.61 8.70 -15.25
CA ARG A 440 -5.00 8.18 -14.02
C ARG A 440 -4.04 7.05 -14.35
N MET A 441 -2.89 7.05 -13.72
CA MET A 441 -1.87 6.03 -13.87
C MET A 441 -2.23 4.75 -13.09
N LEU A 442 -1.89 3.59 -13.66
CA LEU A 442 -2.10 2.28 -13.07
C LEU A 442 -1.38 2.18 -11.72
N SER A 443 -2.09 1.73 -10.69
CA SER A 443 -1.53 1.55 -9.34
C SER A 443 -1.48 0.08 -8.91
N SER A 444 -0.66 -0.24 -7.92
CA SER A 444 -0.65 -1.53 -7.20
C SER A 444 -1.33 -1.46 -5.82
N MET A 445 -1.83 -0.29 -5.41
CA MET A 445 -2.46 -0.10 -4.11
C MET A 445 -3.67 -1.02 -3.92
N THR A 446 -3.65 -1.85 -2.87
CA THR A 446 -4.65 -2.92 -2.66
C THR A 446 -5.35 -2.77 -1.29
N PRO A 447 -5.97 -1.62 -0.97
CA PRO A 447 -6.79 -1.53 0.24
C PRO A 447 -7.92 -2.56 0.15
N THR A 448 -8.06 -3.38 1.19
CA THR A 448 -8.89 -4.59 1.14
C THR A 448 -9.65 -4.78 2.45
N ILE A 449 -10.91 -5.17 2.31
CA ILE A 449 -11.79 -5.60 3.40
C ILE A 449 -12.22 -7.03 3.11
N VAL A 450 -12.16 -7.89 4.12
CA VAL A 450 -12.57 -9.29 4.03
C VAL A 450 -13.78 -9.50 4.91
N GLU A 451 -14.78 -10.17 4.35
CA GLU A 451 -15.92 -10.72 5.07
C GLU A 451 -15.78 -12.24 5.20
N LYS A 452 -16.26 -12.77 6.34
CA LYS A 452 -16.43 -14.21 6.56
C LYS A 452 -17.86 -14.43 7.05
N ASN A 453 -18.61 -15.30 6.37
CA ASN A 453 -20.05 -15.51 6.63
C ASN A 453 -20.88 -14.21 6.63
N GLY A 454 -20.57 -13.28 5.72
CA GLY A 454 -21.27 -12.00 5.57
C GLY A 454 -21.00 -10.96 6.67
N LYS A 455 -20.08 -11.24 7.61
CA LYS A 455 -19.66 -10.32 8.67
C LYS A 455 -18.26 -9.80 8.37
N LEU A 456 -17.96 -8.58 8.81
CA LEU A 456 -16.60 -8.04 8.77
C LEU A 456 -15.65 -9.01 9.49
N PHE A 457 -14.56 -9.37 8.81
CA PHE A 457 -13.54 -10.28 9.33
C PHE A 457 -12.19 -9.58 9.44
N MET A 458 -11.75 -8.90 8.38
CA MET A 458 -10.45 -8.24 8.36
C MET A 458 -10.48 -6.94 7.56
N VAL A 459 -9.69 -5.96 7.99
CA VAL A 459 -9.33 -4.76 7.22
C VAL A 459 -7.83 -4.78 7.04
N VAL A 460 -7.33 -4.75 5.81
CA VAL A 460 -5.91 -4.98 5.52
C VAL A 460 -5.43 -4.19 4.32
N GLY A 461 -4.21 -3.71 4.43
CA GLY A 461 -3.46 -3.15 3.32
C GLY A 461 -2.05 -2.80 3.77
N THR A 462 -1.26 -2.38 2.79
CA THR A 462 0.16 -2.10 3.00
C THR A 462 0.66 -1.16 1.90
N PRO A 463 1.73 -0.40 2.15
CA PRO A 463 2.58 0.13 1.09
C PRO A 463 3.52 -0.92 0.52
N GLY A 464 4.30 -0.55 -0.52
CA GLY A 464 5.33 -1.43 -1.09
C GLY A 464 5.38 -1.54 -2.61
N GLY A 465 4.84 -0.57 -3.36
CA GLY A 465 4.83 -0.62 -4.82
C GLY A 465 4.12 -1.88 -5.35
N SER A 466 4.80 -2.65 -6.21
CA SER A 466 4.33 -3.96 -6.67
C SER A 466 4.06 -4.94 -5.53
N THR A 467 4.93 -5.02 -4.52
CA THR A 467 4.82 -5.99 -3.40
C THR A 467 3.55 -5.84 -2.53
N ILE A 468 2.77 -4.78 -2.71
CA ILE A 468 1.50 -4.55 -2.00
C ILE A 468 0.56 -5.74 -2.15
N ILE A 469 0.36 -6.21 -3.38
CA ILE A 469 -0.64 -7.25 -3.70
C ILE A 469 -0.29 -8.55 -2.97
N THR A 470 0.98 -8.96 -3.04
CA THR A 470 1.47 -10.23 -2.48
C THR A 470 1.57 -10.17 -0.94
N SER A 471 1.87 -8.99 -0.39
CA SER A 471 1.84 -8.75 1.05
C SER A 471 0.42 -8.83 1.63
N VAL A 472 -0.57 -8.25 0.95
CA VAL A 472 -1.99 -8.36 1.34
C VAL A 472 -2.46 -9.81 1.24
N LEU A 473 -2.14 -10.49 0.13
CA LEU A 473 -2.43 -11.91 -0.07
C LEU A 473 -1.89 -12.76 1.09
N GLN A 474 -0.58 -12.70 1.35
CA GLN A 474 0.06 -13.50 2.38
C GLN A 474 -0.53 -13.20 3.76
N THR A 475 -0.84 -11.93 4.08
CA THR A 475 -1.48 -11.58 5.36
C THR A 475 -2.86 -12.23 5.51
N ILE A 476 -3.67 -12.24 4.46
CA ILE A 476 -4.98 -12.91 4.48
C ILE A 476 -4.82 -14.42 4.65
N LEU A 477 -3.90 -15.05 3.90
CA LEU A 477 -3.62 -16.49 4.02
C LEU A 477 -3.08 -16.87 5.40
N ASN A 478 -2.23 -16.03 5.99
CA ASN A 478 -1.67 -16.23 7.33
C ASN A 478 -2.75 -16.36 8.41
N VAL A 479 -3.77 -15.51 8.34
CA VAL A 479 -4.91 -15.62 9.26
C VAL A 479 -5.83 -16.77 8.85
N HIS A 480 -6.18 -16.88 7.57
CA HIS A 480 -7.23 -17.80 7.12
C HIS A 480 -6.76 -19.26 7.01
N GLU A 481 -5.67 -19.53 6.29
CA GLU A 481 -5.12 -20.88 6.09
C GLU A 481 -4.35 -21.33 7.33
N TYR A 482 -3.51 -20.45 7.88
CA TYR A 482 -2.54 -20.82 8.93
C TYR A 482 -2.96 -20.42 10.35
N LYS A 483 -4.18 -19.88 10.52
CA LYS A 483 -4.83 -19.59 11.82
C LYS A 483 -4.03 -18.66 12.74
N MET A 484 -3.21 -17.78 12.17
CA MET A 484 -2.45 -16.79 12.93
C MET A 484 -3.37 -15.67 13.45
N GLY A 485 -3.01 -15.10 14.61
CA GLY A 485 -3.57 -13.81 15.07
C GLY A 485 -3.11 -12.65 14.17
N MET A 486 -3.68 -11.46 14.34
CA MET A 486 -3.41 -10.35 13.41
C MET A 486 -1.95 -9.90 13.47
N GLN A 487 -1.39 -9.74 14.67
CA GLN A 487 -0.01 -9.30 14.80
C GLN A 487 1.00 -10.38 14.38
N GLU A 488 0.69 -11.65 14.62
CA GLU A 488 1.47 -12.78 14.14
C GLU A 488 1.50 -12.82 12.60
N ALA A 489 0.33 -12.70 11.95
CA ALA A 489 0.22 -12.67 10.49
C ALA A 489 0.97 -11.48 9.86
N VAL A 490 0.95 -10.31 10.50
CA VAL A 490 1.73 -9.13 10.07
C VAL A 490 3.23 -9.33 10.29
N ASN A 491 3.64 -9.99 11.37
CA ASN A 491 5.05 -10.23 11.66
C ASN A 491 5.66 -11.36 10.84
N ALA A 492 4.84 -12.24 10.27
CA ALA A 492 5.28 -13.34 9.43
C ALA A 492 6.19 -12.83 8.30
N VAL A 493 7.17 -13.67 7.96
CA VAL A 493 8.17 -13.39 6.94
C VAL A 493 7.53 -13.56 5.57
N ARG A 494 7.82 -12.66 4.63
CA ARG A 494 7.14 -12.59 3.33
C ARG A 494 8.08 -12.87 2.16
N PHE A 495 7.51 -13.33 1.06
CA PHE A 495 8.17 -13.45 -0.24
C PHE A 495 7.36 -12.75 -1.33
N HIS A 496 7.92 -12.63 -2.53
CA HIS A 496 7.29 -11.92 -3.63
C HIS A 496 7.82 -12.38 -4.98
N HIS A 497 6.92 -12.60 -5.93
CA HIS A 497 7.22 -12.66 -7.36
C HIS A 497 6.29 -11.71 -8.11
N GLN A 498 6.83 -11.03 -9.12
CA GLN A 498 6.08 -10.08 -9.95
C GLN A 498 6.32 -10.33 -11.43
N TRP A 499 6.49 -11.60 -11.76
CA TRP A 499 6.80 -12.11 -13.09
C TRP A 499 8.19 -11.73 -13.60
N LEU A 500 8.49 -10.45 -13.75
CA LEU A 500 9.84 -9.98 -14.04
C LEU A 500 10.32 -9.07 -12.92
N PRO A 501 11.62 -9.06 -12.57
CA PRO A 501 12.63 -10.03 -13.02
C PRO A 501 12.26 -11.43 -12.52
N ASP A 502 12.74 -12.47 -13.21
CA ASP A 502 12.38 -13.87 -12.89
C ASP A 502 13.14 -14.38 -11.65
N VAL A 503 12.75 -13.83 -10.50
CA VAL A 503 13.34 -14.11 -9.18
C VAL A 503 12.26 -14.06 -8.11
N VAL A 504 12.31 -14.98 -7.17
CA VAL A 504 11.53 -14.90 -5.94
C VAL A 504 12.31 -14.06 -4.95
N LYS A 505 11.77 -12.90 -4.63
CA LYS A 505 12.32 -12.02 -3.59
C LYS A 505 11.86 -12.51 -2.24
N MET A 506 12.78 -12.62 -1.30
CA MET A 506 12.51 -13.09 0.05
C MET A 506 13.10 -12.12 1.06
N GLU A 507 12.42 -11.95 2.20
CA GLU A 507 12.99 -11.17 3.28
C GLU A 507 14.33 -11.78 3.74
N PRO A 508 15.41 -10.97 3.86
CA PRO A 508 16.76 -11.49 4.09
C PRO A 508 16.88 -12.33 5.37
N ASN A 509 17.59 -13.45 5.27
CA ASN A 509 17.95 -14.31 6.41
C ASN A 509 16.75 -14.77 7.27
N SER A 510 15.57 -14.86 6.67
CA SER A 510 14.30 -15.04 7.40
C SER A 510 13.59 -16.37 7.08
N PHE A 511 14.02 -17.06 6.02
CA PHE A 511 13.47 -18.35 5.59
C PHE A 511 14.39 -19.52 5.96
N ASP A 512 13.83 -20.72 6.05
CA ASP A 512 14.61 -21.93 6.27
C ASP A 512 15.57 -22.18 5.09
N LYS A 513 16.85 -22.39 5.39
CA LYS A 513 17.89 -22.66 4.38
C LYS A 513 17.60 -23.91 3.57
N GLN A 514 16.95 -24.91 4.17
CA GLN A 514 16.52 -26.11 3.45
C GLN A 514 15.46 -25.76 2.41
N VAL A 515 14.44 -24.97 2.76
CA VAL A 515 13.41 -24.51 1.82
C VAL A 515 14.02 -23.72 0.66
N ILE A 516 14.98 -22.83 0.95
CA ILE A 516 15.71 -22.09 -0.08
C ILE A 516 16.47 -23.03 -1.02
N SER A 517 17.13 -24.06 -0.48
CA SER A 517 17.84 -25.06 -1.29
C SER A 517 16.87 -25.84 -2.18
N GLU A 518 15.77 -26.34 -1.61
CA GLU A 518 14.77 -27.12 -2.34
C GLU A 518 14.13 -26.31 -3.48
N LEU A 519 13.85 -25.02 -3.26
CA LEU A 519 13.36 -24.11 -4.30
C LEU A 519 14.38 -23.89 -5.42
N LYS A 520 15.67 -23.76 -5.08
CA LYS A 520 16.74 -23.64 -6.08
C LYS A 520 16.89 -24.92 -6.91
N ASP A 521 16.81 -26.09 -6.27
CA ASP A 521 16.96 -27.39 -6.91
C ASP A 521 15.89 -27.66 -7.98
N ILE A 522 14.67 -27.12 -7.78
CA ILE A 522 13.57 -27.20 -8.75
C ILE A 522 13.48 -25.99 -9.70
N GLY A 523 14.49 -25.11 -9.68
CA GLY A 523 14.72 -24.10 -10.71
C GLY A 523 14.24 -22.67 -10.40
N TYR A 524 13.90 -22.34 -9.14
CA TYR A 524 13.63 -20.95 -8.76
C TYR A 524 14.92 -20.18 -8.47
N THR A 525 15.05 -19.00 -9.05
CA THR A 525 16.07 -18.03 -8.63
C THR A 525 15.57 -17.31 -7.38
N ILE A 526 16.40 -17.21 -6.35
CA ILE A 526 16.05 -16.55 -5.07
C ILE A 526 16.95 -15.33 -4.85
N ASP A 527 16.36 -14.19 -4.48
CA ASP A 527 17.07 -13.00 -4.00
C ASP A 527 16.73 -12.74 -2.53
N GLU A 528 17.73 -12.89 -1.67
CA GLU A 528 17.72 -12.53 -0.23
C GLU A 528 18.69 -11.38 0.08
N THR A 529 19.33 -10.81 -0.95
CA THR A 529 20.47 -9.89 -0.79
C THR A 529 20.04 -8.43 -0.73
N THR A 530 18.93 -8.10 -1.38
CA THR A 530 18.36 -6.76 -1.31
C THR A 530 17.60 -6.63 0.01
N SER A 531 18.03 -5.71 0.89
CA SER A 531 17.37 -5.40 2.17
C SER A 531 16.03 -4.69 1.94
N ARG A 532 15.12 -5.33 1.22
CA ARG A 532 13.81 -4.83 0.89
C ARG A 532 12.83 -5.24 1.99
N ILE A 533 12.20 -4.25 2.61
CA ILE A 533 11.05 -4.49 3.47
C ILE A 533 9.88 -4.85 2.54
N ILE A 534 9.40 -6.09 2.58
CA ILE A 534 8.24 -6.49 1.77
C ILE A 534 6.97 -6.06 2.51
N GLY A 535 6.54 -4.84 2.24
CA GLY A 535 5.37 -4.22 2.86
C GLY A 535 5.54 -3.81 4.33
N LYS A 536 4.63 -2.94 4.77
CA LYS A 536 4.46 -2.46 6.16
C LYS A 536 2.97 -2.51 6.47
N VAL A 537 2.49 -3.71 6.77
CA VAL A 537 1.05 -3.98 6.86
C VAL A 537 0.44 -3.28 8.07
N SER A 538 -0.64 -2.55 7.82
CA SER A 538 -1.51 -1.97 8.86
C SER A 538 -2.88 -2.63 8.75
N ALA A 539 -3.19 -3.53 9.68
CA ALA A 539 -4.36 -4.41 9.58
C ALA A 539 -5.14 -4.53 10.90
N ILE A 540 -6.42 -4.88 10.79
CA ILE A 540 -7.34 -5.12 11.91
C ILE A 540 -8.07 -6.45 11.67
N LEU A 541 -8.07 -7.33 12.66
CA LEU A 541 -8.84 -8.58 12.68
C LEU A 541 -9.99 -8.48 13.68
N VAL A 542 -11.19 -8.88 13.27
CA VAL A 542 -12.32 -9.08 14.18
C VAL A 542 -12.24 -10.49 14.76
N LEU A 543 -12.03 -10.59 16.06
CA LEU A 543 -11.92 -11.84 16.79
C LEU A 543 -13.30 -12.50 17.02
N PRO A 544 -13.35 -13.81 17.36
CA PRO A 544 -14.61 -14.52 17.58
C PRO A 544 -15.53 -13.92 18.65
N ASP A 545 -14.96 -13.22 19.63
CA ASP A 545 -15.68 -12.50 20.70
C ASP A 545 -16.07 -11.06 20.30
N ALA A 546 -15.93 -10.71 19.02
CA ALA A 546 -16.16 -9.40 18.43
C ALA A 546 -15.19 -8.29 18.87
N THR A 547 -14.12 -8.62 19.59
CA THR A 547 -13.04 -7.67 19.85
C THR A 547 -12.17 -7.47 18.61
N LEU A 548 -11.38 -6.39 18.60
CA LEU A 548 -10.54 -5.98 17.47
C LEU A 548 -9.08 -6.15 17.83
N GLU A 549 -8.35 -7.00 17.09
CA GLU A 549 -6.90 -7.10 17.19
C GLU A 549 -6.24 -6.26 16.10
N GLY A 550 -5.37 -5.33 16.49
CA GLY A 550 -4.57 -4.52 15.57
C GLY A 550 -3.22 -5.18 15.27
N GLY A 551 -2.91 -5.35 13.99
CA GLY A 551 -1.59 -5.75 13.51
C GLY A 551 -0.86 -4.54 12.92
N ALA A 552 0.17 -4.06 13.62
CA ALA A 552 1.04 -2.97 13.18
C ALA A 552 2.43 -3.52 12.82
N ASP A 553 2.91 -3.24 11.61
CA ASP A 553 4.15 -3.85 11.12
C ASP A 553 5.39 -3.24 11.79
N LYS A 554 6.14 -4.08 12.50
CA LYS A 554 7.41 -3.73 13.16
C LYS A 554 8.48 -3.20 12.20
N ARG A 555 8.35 -3.49 10.90
CA ARG A 555 9.26 -2.98 9.86
C ARG A 555 9.08 -1.47 9.65
N GLY A 556 7.88 -0.94 9.91
CA GLY A 556 7.57 0.50 9.92
C GLY A 556 7.58 1.14 11.30
N ASP A 557 7.11 2.40 11.40
CA ASP A 557 6.79 3.05 12.68
C ASP A 557 5.29 2.87 13.01
N ASP A 558 4.68 1.85 12.40
CA ASP A 558 3.26 1.57 12.45
C ASP A 558 2.80 1.37 13.88
N THR A 559 1.61 1.85 14.20
CA THR A 559 1.06 1.71 15.55
C THR A 559 -0.45 1.55 15.54
N ALA A 560 -0.93 0.52 16.24
CA ALA A 560 -2.33 0.30 16.54
C ALA A 560 -2.74 1.11 17.78
N VAL A 561 -3.88 1.80 17.70
CA VAL A 561 -4.50 2.51 18.82
C VAL A 561 -6.01 2.26 18.76
N GLY A 562 -6.64 2.01 19.89
CA GLY A 562 -8.10 1.86 19.96
C GLY A 562 -8.61 1.92 21.40
N PHE A 563 -9.89 1.60 21.60
CA PHE A 563 -10.54 1.63 22.92
C PHE A 563 -11.75 0.70 23.03
#